data_AF-A0A094JZA1-F1
#
_entry.id   AF-A0A094JZA1-F1
#
_cell.length_a   1.000
_cell.length_b   1.000
_cell.length_c   1.000
_cell.angle_alpha   90.00
_cell.angle_beta   90.00
_cell.angle_gamma   90.00
#
_symmetry.space_group_name_H-M   'P 1'
#
loop_
_entity.id
_entity.type
_entity.pdbx_description
1 polymer ?
#
loop_
_entity_poly.entity_id
_entity_poly.type
_entity_poly.pdbx_seq_one_letter_code
_entity_poly.pdbx_strand_id
1 'polypeptide(L)'
;MDYERMTGFYQQFKAFFQAEDMNHIAKQIGWFHRQRKLTAFHLVLALLAAMLATTAKTITQLQGIFAVLTAQSISYQPFYDKLRHPQCAVFFQHLLRLLLSRWSLQVLAPSKESKLSNFEDILIQDGSSLRLHRDLAGVYPGRWDHSPAAVEIHLTYSLFQEKPVRLVIAPDKFAEKHYLLEACKAKGKLILLDRGYFDRHYVAQVKQAGGDVLVRAKSNLNPRIVGLICDGKHQPIAHLPLKSIRSQIFGKNIDAIVRWKDLDFDFRLLGLWNPKTNVHIWLLTTLGMDWEATEIGQLFRLRWQVELCFKE
;
A
#
# COMPACT_ATOMS: atom_id res chain seq x y z
N MET A 1 -0.72 -25.16 -21.71
CA MET A 1 -0.27 -23.77 -21.45
C MET A 1 -1.01 -22.92 -22.45
N ASP A 2 -1.74 -21.90 -22.02
CA ASP A 2 -2.54 -21.07 -22.92
C ASP A 2 -1.62 -20.13 -23.73
N TYR A 3 -1.38 -20.49 -24.99
CA TYR A 3 -0.39 -19.85 -25.86
C TYR A 3 -0.73 -18.38 -26.14
N GLU A 4 -2.02 -18.04 -26.14
CA GLU A 4 -2.50 -16.66 -26.33
C GLU A 4 -2.14 -15.75 -25.16
N ARG A 5 -2.38 -16.21 -23.91
CA ARG A 5 -1.98 -15.48 -22.69
C ARG A 5 -0.48 -15.20 -22.64
N MET A 6 0.32 -16.19 -23.02
CA MET A 6 1.78 -16.09 -23.07
C MET A 6 2.26 -15.09 -24.12
N THR A 7 1.60 -15.06 -25.28
CA THR A 7 1.92 -14.12 -26.36
C THR A 7 1.54 -12.69 -25.98
N GLY A 8 0.37 -12.49 -25.38
CA GLY A 8 -0.06 -11.18 -24.86
C GLY A 8 0.87 -10.63 -23.78
N PHE A 9 1.25 -11.47 -22.81
CA PHE A 9 2.23 -11.10 -21.79
C PHE A 9 3.58 -10.70 -22.40
N TYR A 10 4.10 -11.48 -23.35
CA TYR A 10 5.38 -11.18 -23.99
C TYR A 10 5.36 -9.84 -24.72
N GLN A 11 4.28 -9.51 -25.42
CA GLN A 11 4.11 -8.22 -26.10
C GLN A 11 4.07 -7.06 -25.10
N GLN A 12 3.28 -7.18 -24.02
CA GLN A 12 3.25 -6.18 -22.95
C GLN A 12 4.60 -6.02 -22.25
N PHE A 13 5.26 -7.13 -21.94
CA PHE A 13 6.58 -7.13 -21.31
C PHE A 13 7.61 -6.39 -22.18
N LYS A 14 7.60 -6.63 -23.50
CA LYS A 14 8.45 -5.91 -24.44
C LYS A 14 8.09 -4.43 -24.63
N ALA A 15 6.82 -4.07 -24.47
CA ALA A 15 6.42 -2.67 -24.49
C ALA A 15 6.99 -1.88 -23.30
N PHE A 16 7.12 -2.53 -22.13
CA PHE A 16 7.66 -1.90 -20.93
C PHE A 16 9.17 -2.07 -20.75
N PHE A 17 9.77 -3.15 -21.25
CA PHE A 17 11.19 -3.46 -21.07
C PHE A 17 11.86 -3.84 -22.38
N GLN A 18 12.84 -3.03 -22.80
CA GLN A 18 13.73 -3.37 -23.91
C GLN A 18 14.83 -4.33 -23.44
N ALA A 19 15.20 -5.27 -24.32
CA ALA A 19 16.17 -6.31 -23.99
C ALA A 19 17.55 -5.72 -23.70
N GLU A 20 17.95 -4.71 -24.47
CA GLU A 20 19.22 -4.01 -24.34
C GLU A 20 19.33 -3.35 -22.96
N ASP A 21 18.30 -2.61 -22.54
CA ASP A 21 18.23 -1.92 -21.24
C ASP A 21 18.37 -2.91 -20.09
N MET A 22 17.55 -3.96 -20.08
CA MET A 22 17.57 -4.98 -19.02
C MET A 22 18.94 -5.65 -18.91
N ASN A 23 19.54 -5.99 -20.06
CA ASN A 23 20.83 -6.66 -20.06
C ASN A 23 21.98 -5.71 -19.70
N HIS A 24 21.84 -4.42 -19.97
CA HIS A 24 22.78 -3.39 -19.54
C HIS A 24 22.73 -3.18 -18.03
N ILE A 25 21.53 -3.02 -17.46
CA ILE A 25 21.33 -2.93 -16.00
C ILE A 25 21.92 -4.16 -15.31
N ALA A 26 21.65 -5.36 -15.83
CA ALA A 26 22.17 -6.61 -15.28
C ALA A 26 23.70 -6.70 -15.26
N LYS A 27 24.37 -6.06 -16.24
CA LYS A 27 25.83 -5.91 -16.25
C LYS A 27 26.30 -4.92 -15.19
N GLN A 28 25.66 -3.76 -15.10
CA GLN A 28 26.01 -2.71 -14.14
C GLN A 28 25.93 -3.18 -12.69
N ILE A 29 24.90 -3.96 -12.34
CA ILE A 29 24.76 -4.53 -10.99
C ILE A 29 25.64 -5.78 -10.76
N GLY A 30 26.39 -6.23 -11.76
CA GLY A 30 27.25 -7.41 -11.66
C GLY A 30 26.53 -8.75 -11.65
N TRP A 31 25.28 -8.84 -12.12
CA TRP A 31 24.57 -10.12 -12.23
C TRP A 31 25.03 -10.94 -13.44
N PHE A 32 25.32 -10.25 -14.55
CA PHE A 32 25.84 -10.83 -15.78
C PHE A 32 27.11 -10.13 -16.23
N HIS A 33 28.25 -10.83 -16.28
CA HIS A 33 29.50 -10.27 -16.81
C HIS A 33 29.67 -10.47 -18.32
N ARG A 34 29.10 -11.54 -18.87
CA ARG A 34 29.10 -11.85 -20.30
C ARG A 34 27.70 -12.25 -20.72
N GLN A 35 27.26 -11.78 -21.88
CA GLN A 35 26.03 -12.23 -22.52
C GLN A 35 26.39 -13.45 -23.39
N ARG A 36 25.77 -14.59 -23.10
CA ARG A 36 25.86 -15.81 -23.93
C ARG A 36 24.42 -16.25 -24.22
N LYS A 37 24.13 -17.55 -24.27
CA LYS A 37 22.76 -18.07 -24.40
C LYS A 37 21.85 -17.52 -23.29
N LEU A 38 22.32 -17.53 -22.03
CA LEU A 38 21.57 -16.94 -20.92
C LEU A 38 21.79 -15.42 -20.86
N THR A 39 20.70 -14.67 -20.98
CA THR A 39 20.65 -13.21 -20.76
C THR A 39 19.66 -12.89 -19.64
N ALA A 40 19.81 -11.71 -19.03
CA ALA A 40 18.91 -11.26 -17.96
C ALA A 40 17.46 -11.10 -18.47
N PHE A 41 17.30 -10.51 -19.66
CA PHE A 41 16.01 -10.36 -20.31
C PHE A 41 15.27 -11.70 -20.43
N HIS A 42 15.92 -12.71 -21.04
CA HIS A 42 15.29 -14.00 -21.28
C HIS A 42 15.03 -14.78 -19.99
N LEU A 43 15.91 -14.66 -18.99
CA LEU A 43 15.72 -15.30 -17.69
C LEU A 43 14.52 -14.71 -16.94
N VAL A 44 14.39 -13.38 -16.92
CA VAL A 44 13.24 -12.70 -16.29
C VAL A 44 11.95 -13.01 -17.04
N LEU A 45 11.98 -13.01 -18.38
CA LEU A 45 10.82 -13.39 -19.17
C LEU A 45 10.34 -14.80 -18.83
N ALA A 46 11.25 -15.77 -18.74
CA ALA A 46 10.92 -17.14 -18.39
C ALA A 46 10.38 -17.28 -16.95
N LEU A 47 10.94 -16.53 -16.00
CA LEU A 47 10.47 -16.48 -14.62
C LEU A 47 9.05 -15.95 -14.51
N LEU A 48 8.79 -14.77 -15.08
CA LEU A 48 7.47 -14.15 -15.04
C LEU A 48 6.42 -15.01 -15.76
N ALA A 49 6.78 -15.55 -16.93
CA ALA A 49 5.94 -16.51 -17.66
C ALA A 49 5.56 -17.73 -16.81
N ALA A 50 6.54 -18.34 -16.14
CA ALA A 50 6.33 -19.51 -15.30
C ALA A 50 5.44 -19.22 -14.08
N MET A 51 5.60 -18.03 -13.49
CA MET A 51 4.79 -17.57 -12.36
C MET A 51 3.35 -17.25 -12.79
N LEU A 52 3.17 -16.52 -13.89
CA LEU A 52 1.85 -16.16 -14.44
C LEU A 52 1.05 -17.39 -14.88
N ALA A 53 1.72 -18.37 -15.49
CA ALA A 53 1.09 -19.61 -15.88
C ALA A 53 0.87 -20.56 -14.68
N THR A 54 1.45 -20.27 -13.50
CA THR A 54 1.48 -21.15 -12.31
C THR A 54 1.98 -22.58 -12.61
N THR A 55 2.81 -22.73 -13.65
CA THR A 55 3.16 -24.04 -14.23
C THR A 55 4.42 -24.65 -13.64
N ALA A 56 5.35 -23.84 -13.12
CA ALA A 56 6.63 -24.34 -12.62
C ALA A 56 6.62 -24.49 -11.09
N LYS A 57 6.87 -25.70 -10.63
CA LYS A 57 7.12 -26.06 -9.23
C LYS A 57 8.60 -26.39 -8.97
N THR A 58 9.40 -26.55 -10.02
CA THR A 58 10.83 -26.88 -9.93
C THR A 58 11.67 -26.01 -10.85
N ILE A 59 12.96 -25.90 -10.55
CA ILE A 59 13.92 -25.15 -11.37
C ILE A 59 14.08 -25.78 -12.75
N THR A 60 13.99 -27.11 -12.85
CA THR A 60 14.02 -27.84 -14.13
C THR A 60 12.82 -27.48 -15.02
N GLN A 61 11.63 -27.34 -14.44
CA GLN A 61 10.44 -26.89 -15.20
C GLN A 61 10.61 -25.45 -15.69
N LEU A 62 11.12 -24.56 -14.84
CA LEU A 62 11.44 -23.19 -15.22
C LEU A 62 12.48 -23.12 -16.36
N GLN A 63 13.52 -23.96 -16.29
CA GLN A 63 14.51 -24.10 -17.37
C GLN A 63 13.87 -24.60 -18.67
N GLY A 64 12.92 -25.53 -18.59
CA GLY A 64 12.14 -25.99 -19.75
C GLY A 64 11.33 -24.85 -20.38
N ILE A 65 10.65 -24.03 -19.56
CA ILE A 65 9.92 -22.83 -20.02
C ILE A 65 10.87 -21.85 -20.70
N PHE A 66 12.04 -21.61 -20.12
CA PHE A 66 13.08 -20.81 -20.76
C PHE A 66 13.45 -21.36 -22.14
N ALA A 67 13.69 -22.67 -22.26
CA ALA A 67 14.07 -23.29 -23.53
C ALA A 67 13.00 -23.15 -24.61
N VAL A 68 11.73 -23.30 -24.23
CA VAL A 68 10.59 -23.09 -25.15
C VAL A 68 10.50 -21.63 -25.58
N LEU A 69 10.58 -20.67 -24.66
CA LEU A 69 10.40 -19.25 -24.96
C LEU A 69 11.54 -18.63 -25.78
N THR A 70 12.75 -19.17 -25.63
CA THR A 70 13.95 -18.60 -26.23
C THR A 70 14.48 -19.40 -27.41
N ALA A 71 13.95 -20.60 -27.64
CA ALA A 71 14.51 -21.61 -28.55
C ALA A 71 16.00 -21.93 -28.26
N GLN A 72 16.42 -21.81 -26.98
CA GLN A 72 17.81 -22.06 -26.56
C GLN A 72 17.90 -23.11 -25.46
N SER A 73 18.87 -24.00 -25.59
CA SER A 73 19.23 -24.95 -24.52
C SER A 73 20.38 -24.43 -23.66
N ILE A 74 20.23 -24.60 -22.35
CA ILE A 74 21.26 -24.36 -21.34
C ILE A 74 21.30 -25.55 -20.39
N SER A 75 22.46 -25.88 -19.83
CA SER A 75 22.56 -26.88 -18.77
C SER A 75 21.98 -26.37 -17.45
N TYR A 76 21.64 -27.29 -16.54
CA TYR A 76 20.99 -26.96 -15.27
C TYR A 76 21.86 -26.05 -14.38
N GLN A 77 23.14 -26.39 -14.21
CA GLN A 77 24.02 -25.71 -13.25
C GLN A 77 24.17 -24.20 -13.54
N PRO A 78 24.51 -23.76 -14.77
CA PRO A 78 24.63 -22.32 -15.06
C PRO A 78 23.30 -21.56 -14.94
N PHE A 79 22.17 -22.23 -15.18
CA PHE A 79 20.85 -21.63 -15.00
C PHE A 79 20.55 -21.43 -13.51
N TYR A 80 20.77 -22.47 -12.71
CA TYR A 80 20.60 -22.46 -11.26
C TYR A 80 21.51 -21.41 -10.58
N ASP A 81 22.78 -21.34 -10.98
CA ASP A 81 23.75 -20.41 -10.41
C ASP A 81 23.31 -18.95 -10.58
N LYS A 82 22.64 -18.60 -11.68
CA LYS A 82 22.09 -17.25 -11.88
C LYS A 82 20.92 -16.91 -10.97
N LEU A 83 20.06 -17.89 -10.66
CA LEU A 83 18.95 -17.70 -9.74
C LEU A 83 19.42 -17.56 -8.29
N ARG A 84 20.43 -18.34 -7.89
CA ARG A 84 21.01 -18.31 -6.54
C ARG A 84 21.81 -17.04 -6.25
N HIS A 85 22.32 -16.37 -7.29
CA HIS A 85 23.15 -15.18 -7.15
C HIS A 85 22.38 -14.04 -6.46
N PRO A 86 22.89 -13.38 -5.40
CA PRO A 86 22.16 -12.33 -4.68
C PRO A 86 21.69 -11.17 -5.56
N GLN A 87 22.48 -10.85 -6.59
CA GLN A 87 22.20 -9.81 -7.57
C GLN A 87 20.94 -10.09 -8.39
N CYS A 88 20.45 -11.34 -8.46
CA CYS A 88 19.15 -11.67 -9.01
C CYS A 88 18.05 -10.90 -8.28
N ALA A 89 18.02 -10.96 -6.95
CA ALA A 89 17.04 -10.23 -6.14
C ALA A 89 17.20 -8.71 -6.29
N VAL A 90 18.44 -8.21 -6.32
CA VAL A 90 18.72 -6.77 -6.56
C VAL A 90 18.21 -6.33 -7.93
N PHE A 91 18.36 -7.16 -8.96
CA PHE A 91 17.85 -6.88 -10.29
C PHE A 91 16.33 -6.76 -10.31
N PHE A 92 15.61 -7.70 -9.70
CA PHE A 92 14.15 -7.64 -9.63
C PHE A 92 13.65 -6.42 -8.84
N GLN A 93 14.34 -6.03 -7.77
CA GLN A 93 14.02 -4.78 -7.07
C GLN A 93 14.21 -3.55 -7.97
N HIS A 94 15.27 -3.53 -8.79
CA HIS A 94 15.50 -2.45 -9.75
C HIS A 94 14.43 -2.42 -10.85
N LEU A 95 14.06 -3.58 -11.41
CA LEU A 95 12.99 -3.69 -12.40
C LEU A 95 11.64 -3.20 -11.84
N LEU A 96 11.31 -3.59 -10.61
CA LEU A 96 10.09 -3.13 -9.96
C LEU A 96 10.09 -1.60 -9.82
N ARG A 97 11.21 -1.00 -9.37
CA ARG A 97 11.33 0.48 -9.29
C ARG A 97 11.17 1.15 -10.65
N LEU A 98 11.75 0.58 -11.71
CA LEU A 98 11.58 1.08 -13.06
C LEU A 98 10.12 1.01 -13.51
N LEU A 99 9.46 -0.12 -13.27
CA LEU A 99 8.04 -0.31 -13.57
C LEU A 99 7.19 0.75 -12.84
N LEU A 100 7.36 0.89 -11.52
CA LEU A 100 6.65 1.89 -10.72
C LEU A 100 6.92 3.33 -11.19
N SER A 101 8.14 3.64 -11.64
CA SER A 101 8.49 4.97 -12.17
C SER A 101 7.82 5.28 -13.51
N ARG A 102 7.59 4.24 -14.34
CA ARG A 102 6.94 4.33 -15.65
C ARG A 102 5.41 4.19 -15.56
N TRP A 103 4.90 3.73 -14.41
CA TRP A 103 3.48 3.59 -14.09
C TRP A 103 2.84 4.96 -13.85
N SER A 104 2.92 5.87 -14.81
CA SER A 104 2.28 7.18 -14.72
C SER A 104 1.48 7.45 -15.98
N LEU A 105 0.17 7.54 -15.81
CA LEU A 105 -0.68 8.38 -16.63
C LEU A 105 -0.92 9.61 -15.76
N GLN A 106 -0.34 10.76 -16.10
CA GLN A 106 -0.64 11.99 -15.38
C GLN A 106 -2.02 12.46 -15.87
N VAL A 107 -3.10 12.15 -15.14
CA VAL A 107 -4.47 12.38 -15.64
C VAL A 107 -5.31 13.30 -14.76
N LEU A 108 -5.15 13.30 -13.42
CA LEU A 108 -6.06 14.02 -12.55
C LEU A 108 -5.35 15.00 -11.59
N ALA A 109 -5.34 16.28 -11.96
CA ALA A 109 -5.19 17.36 -10.97
C ALA A 109 -6.57 17.76 -10.46
N PRO A 110 -6.75 18.02 -9.15
CA PRO A 110 -8.01 18.57 -8.66
C PRO A 110 -8.30 19.93 -9.31
N SER A 111 -9.57 20.23 -9.57
CA SER A 111 -9.95 21.56 -10.05
C SER A 111 -9.55 22.64 -9.03
N LYS A 112 -9.26 23.86 -9.50
CA LYS A 112 -8.83 24.96 -8.62
C LYS A 112 -9.91 25.37 -7.62
N GLU A 113 -11.17 25.09 -7.92
CA GLU A 113 -12.30 25.36 -7.01
C GLU A 113 -12.49 24.25 -5.96
N SER A 114 -11.82 23.11 -6.09
CA SER A 114 -11.97 21.99 -5.16
C SER A 114 -11.17 22.22 -3.88
N LYS A 115 -11.73 21.87 -2.71
CA LYS A 115 -11.00 21.85 -1.43
C LYS A 115 -9.75 20.95 -1.47
N LEU A 116 -9.69 19.98 -2.39
CA LEU A 116 -8.53 19.11 -2.58
C LEU A 116 -7.31 19.88 -3.13
N SER A 117 -7.51 21.02 -3.79
CA SER A 117 -6.43 21.89 -4.28
C SER A 117 -5.59 22.51 -3.16
N ASN A 118 -6.06 22.44 -1.91
CA ASN A 118 -5.31 22.87 -0.73
C ASN A 118 -4.15 21.92 -0.38
N PHE A 119 -4.11 20.73 -0.98
CA PHE A 119 -3.05 19.75 -0.77
C PHE A 119 -2.09 19.70 -1.97
N GLU A 120 -0.80 19.52 -1.70
CA GLU A 120 0.19 19.19 -2.72
C GLU A 120 -0.03 17.77 -3.26
N ASP A 121 -0.50 16.86 -2.40
CA ASP A 121 -0.83 15.48 -2.74
C ASP A 121 -1.75 14.86 -1.67
N ILE A 122 -2.43 13.79 -2.04
CA ILE A 122 -3.16 12.92 -1.13
C ILE A 122 -2.47 11.55 -1.15
N LEU A 123 -1.81 11.22 -0.05
CA LEU A 123 -1.06 9.98 0.10
C LEU A 123 -1.92 8.93 0.80
N ILE A 124 -2.08 7.78 0.18
CA ILE A 124 -2.78 6.64 0.77
C ILE A 124 -1.72 5.64 1.23
N GLN A 125 -1.74 5.23 2.50
CA GLN A 125 -0.92 4.11 2.96
C GLN A 125 -1.76 2.90 3.31
N ASP A 126 -1.34 1.75 2.79
CA ASP A 126 -1.98 0.47 3.08
C ASP A 126 -0.99 -0.69 2.93
N GLY A 127 -1.35 -1.84 3.52
CA GLY A 127 -0.56 -3.06 3.51
C GLY A 127 -1.29 -4.21 2.81
N SER A 128 -0.54 -5.09 2.13
CA SER A 128 -1.06 -6.34 1.59
C SER A 128 -0.12 -7.50 1.90
N SER A 129 -0.67 -8.59 2.45
CA SER A 129 0.10 -9.78 2.83
C SER A 129 0.23 -10.76 1.66
N LEU A 130 1.45 -11.25 1.45
CA LEU A 130 1.76 -12.33 0.52
C LEU A 130 2.35 -13.52 1.27
N ARG A 131 1.68 -14.68 1.16
CA ARG A 131 2.17 -15.94 1.73
C ARG A 131 3.36 -16.45 0.92
N LEU A 132 4.38 -16.93 1.62
CA LEU A 132 5.57 -17.53 1.05
C LEU A 132 5.65 -19.03 1.32
N HIS A 133 6.63 -19.70 0.69
CA HIS A 133 6.94 -21.09 1.02
C HIS A 133 7.41 -21.20 2.47
N ARG A 134 6.93 -22.22 3.19
CA ARG A 134 7.18 -22.40 4.64
C ARG A 134 8.67 -22.36 5.03
N ASP A 135 9.56 -22.79 4.14
CA ASP A 135 11.01 -22.80 4.38
C ASP A 135 11.62 -21.41 4.52
N LEU A 136 10.90 -20.37 4.10
CA LEU A 136 11.31 -18.96 4.27
C LEU A 136 10.94 -18.39 5.64
N ALA A 137 10.30 -19.15 6.53
CA ALA A 137 9.82 -18.67 7.83
C ALA A 137 10.96 -18.14 8.73
N GLY A 138 12.17 -18.66 8.58
CA GLY A 138 13.35 -18.16 9.30
C GLY A 138 13.79 -16.75 8.89
N VAL A 139 13.43 -16.29 7.70
CA VAL A 139 13.79 -14.97 7.15
C VAL A 139 12.59 -14.03 7.15
N TYR A 140 11.42 -14.53 6.76
CA TYR A 140 10.16 -13.79 6.64
C TYR A 140 9.08 -14.47 7.48
N PRO A 141 9.17 -14.37 8.82
CA PRO A 141 8.18 -14.97 9.70
C PRO A 141 6.79 -14.36 9.44
N GLY A 142 5.79 -15.21 9.29
CA GLY A 142 4.40 -14.79 9.12
C GLY A 142 3.64 -14.61 10.44
N ARG A 143 2.46 -14.01 10.34
CA ARG A 143 1.60 -13.60 11.46
C ARG A 143 0.83 -14.78 12.05
N TRP A 144 0.52 -15.76 11.22
CA TRP A 144 -0.40 -16.85 11.53
C TRP A 144 0.26 -18.22 11.35
N ASP A 145 -0.12 -19.18 12.19
CA ASP A 145 0.45 -20.55 12.16
C ASP A 145 0.22 -21.27 10.83
N HIS A 146 -0.91 -21.00 10.17
CA HIS A 146 -1.24 -21.56 8.85
C HIS A 146 -0.50 -20.85 7.68
N SER A 147 0.26 -19.79 7.97
CA SER A 147 1.10 -19.03 7.04
C SER A 147 2.46 -18.74 7.71
N PRO A 148 3.27 -19.77 7.99
CA PRO A 148 4.49 -19.61 8.82
C PRO A 148 5.54 -18.70 8.17
N ALA A 149 5.50 -18.55 6.84
CA ALA A 149 6.30 -17.60 6.09
C ALA A 149 5.40 -16.65 5.30
N ALA A 150 5.55 -15.35 5.51
CA ALA A 150 4.81 -14.33 4.79
C ALA A 150 5.54 -12.98 4.81
N VAL A 151 5.31 -12.17 3.78
CA VAL A 151 5.73 -10.78 3.73
C VAL A 151 4.51 -9.88 3.66
N GLU A 152 4.63 -8.69 4.24
CA GLU A 152 3.70 -7.61 4.04
C GLU A 152 4.33 -6.55 3.14
N ILE A 153 3.57 -6.12 2.14
CA ILE A 153 3.94 -5.09 1.19
C ILE A 153 3.23 -3.81 1.63
N HIS A 154 3.98 -2.90 2.25
CA HIS A 154 3.49 -1.58 2.64
C HIS A 154 3.67 -0.61 1.48
N LEU A 155 2.56 -0.10 0.96
CA LEU A 155 2.51 0.80 -0.18
C LEU A 155 2.10 2.20 0.28
N THR A 156 2.79 3.22 -0.23
CA THR A 156 2.28 4.60 -0.24
C THR A 156 1.96 4.96 -1.66
N TYR A 157 0.69 5.24 -1.92
CA TYR A 157 0.14 5.59 -3.21
C TYR A 157 -0.18 7.08 -3.25
N SER A 158 0.31 7.77 -4.26
CA SER A 158 -0.06 9.16 -4.53
C SER A 158 -1.34 9.16 -5.36
N LEU A 159 -2.38 9.80 -4.84
CA LEU A 159 -3.65 9.91 -5.55
C LEU A 159 -3.55 10.87 -6.73
N PHE A 160 -2.82 11.98 -6.61
CA PHE A 160 -2.70 12.96 -7.70
C PHE A 160 -1.77 12.49 -8.82
N GLN A 161 -0.77 11.67 -8.49
CA GLN A 161 0.11 11.06 -9.50
C GLN A 161 -0.38 9.69 -9.98
N GLU A 162 -1.46 9.19 -9.39
CA GLU A 162 -2.05 7.86 -9.61
C GLU A 162 -1.04 6.71 -9.63
N LYS A 163 -0.06 6.75 -8.73
CA LYS A 163 1.01 5.75 -8.69
C LYS A 163 1.58 5.46 -7.31
N PRO A 164 2.17 4.28 -7.12
CA PRO A 164 3.08 4.02 -6.00
C PRO A 164 4.24 5.02 -5.92
N VAL A 165 4.39 5.68 -4.78
CA VAL A 165 5.53 6.58 -4.49
C VAL A 165 6.50 6.02 -3.46
N ARG A 166 6.07 5.02 -2.68
CA ARG A 166 6.94 4.25 -1.76
C ARG A 166 6.44 2.83 -1.62
N LEU A 167 7.37 1.88 -1.61
CA LEU A 167 7.12 0.46 -1.39
C LEU A 167 8.12 -0.06 -0.36
N VAL A 168 7.63 -0.72 0.69
CA VAL A 168 8.44 -1.42 1.68
C VAL A 168 7.95 -2.85 1.79
N ILE A 169 8.86 -3.81 1.70
CA ILE A 169 8.57 -5.23 1.90
C ILE A 169 9.20 -5.62 3.23
N ALA A 170 8.39 -6.20 4.11
CA ALA A 170 8.86 -6.64 5.43
C ALA A 170 8.20 -7.97 5.83
N PRO A 171 8.72 -8.66 6.86
CA PRO A 171 8.02 -9.82 7.41
C PRO A 171 6.61 -9.44 7.88
N ASP A 172 5.60 -10.24 7.52
CA ASP A 172 4.22 -10.07 7.98
C ASP A 172 4.09 -10.60 9.41
N LYS A 173 4.79 -9.96 10.36
CA LYS A 173 4.73 -10.24 11.79
C LYS A 173 4.65 -8.95 12.59
N PHE A 174 5.20 -7.87 12.05
CA PHE A 174 5.28 -6.58 12.70
C PHE A 174 4.01 -5.77 12.45
N ALA A 175 3.66 -4.90 13.39
CA ALA A 175 2.49 -4.05 13.27
C ALA A 175 2.67 -3.03 12.13
N GLU A 176 1.60 -2.78 11.37
CA GLU A 176 1.59 -1.94 10.17
C GLU A 176 2.05 -0.50 10.47
N LYS A 177 1.70 0.00 11.66
CA LYS A 177 2.11 1.34 12.13
C LYS A 177 3.63 1.57 12.17
N HIS A 178 4.47 0.54 12.23
CA HIS A 178 5.92 0.69 12.18
C HIS A 178 6.43 1.17 10.81
N TYR A 179 5.58 1.09 9.78
CA TYR A 179 5.91 1.45 8.40
C TYR A 179 5.24 2.73 7.92
N LEU A 180 4.61 3.48 8.85
CA LEU A 180 4.10 4.83 8.61
C LEU A 180 5.16 5.72 7.97
N LEU A 181 4.71 6.64 7.12
CA LEU A 181 5.59 7.68 6.59
C LEU A 181 6.14 8.52 7.75
N GLU A 182 7.36 9.03 7.62
CA GLU A 182 7.85 10.03 8.59
C GLU A 182 6.96 11.27 8.56
N ALA A 183 6.54 11.78 9.72
CA ALA A 183 5.62 12.90 9.81
C ALA A 183 6.10 14.16 9.07
N CYS A 184 7.41 14.42 9.04
CA CYS A 184 7.99 15.55 8.30
C CYS A 184 7.77 15.50 6.79
N LYS A 185 7.58 14.30 6.20
CA LYS A 185 7.29 14.14 4.76
C LYS A 185 5.83 14.42 4.41
N ALA A 186 4.97 14.55 5.42
CA ALA A 186 3.55 14.82 5.28
C ALA A 186 3.22 16.31 5.06
N LYS A 187 4.19 17.21 5.20
CA LYS A 187 3.97 18.66 5.04
C LYS A 187 3.27 18.96 3.71
N GLY A 188 2.20 19.76 3.78
CA GLY A 188 1.38 20.16 2.62
C GLY A 188 0.50 19.05 2.05
N LYS A 189 0.47 17.85 2.65
CA LYS A 189 -0.24 16.67 2.12
C LYS A 189 -1.28 16.16 3.09
N LEU A 190 -2.28 15.47 2.55
CA LEU A 190 -3.23 14.68 3.33
C LEU A 190 -2.84 13.21 3.29
N ILE A 191 -2.75 12.54 4.45
CA ILE A 191 -2.49 11.11 4.54
C ILE A 191 -3.78 10.35 4.88
N LEU A 192 -4.19 9.43 4.02
CA LEU A 192 -5.28 8.48 4.25
C LEU A 192 -4.73 7.15 4.77
N LEU A 193 -5.27 6.69 5.90
CA LEU A 193 -4.78 5.50 6.60
C LEU A 193 -5.93 4.55 6.95
N ASP A 194 -5.73 3.25 6.75
CA ASP A 194 -6.66 2.24 7.32
C ASP A 194 -6.42 2.03 8.83
N ARG A 195 -7.33 1.27 9.45
CA ARG A 195 -7.37 0.98 10.87
C ARG A 195 -6.11 0.30 11.41
N GLY A 196 -5.40 -0.48 10.60
CA GLY A 196 -4.11 -1.10 10.99
C GLY A 196 -3.03 -0.06 11.30
N TYR A 197 -3.09 1.10 10.64
CA TYR A 197 -2.15 2.21 10.76
C TYR A 197 -2.57 3.27 11.80
N PHE A 198 -3.64 3.03 12.56
CA PHE A 198 -4.14 3.99 13.55
C PHE A 198 -3.13 4.23 14.69
N ASP A 199 -2.59 5.45 14.74
CA ASP A 199 -1.77 5.97 15.84
C ASP A 199 -2.06 7.46 16.07
N ARG A 200 -2.61 7.80 17.25
CA ARG A 200 -2.99 9.18 17.60
C ARG A 200 -1.80 10.11 17.81
N HIS A 201 -0.66 9.60 18.26
CA HIS A 201 0.53 10.42 18.43
C HIS A 201 1.10 10.80 17.07
N TYR A 202 1.10 9.84 16.14
CA TYR A 202 1.47 10.11 14.75
C TYR A 202 0.55 11.17 14.10
N VAL A 203 -0.76 11.08 14.31
CA VAL A 203 -1.72 12.09 13.80
C VAL A 203 -1.37 13.50 14.30
N ALA A 204 -1.09 13.64 15.60
CA ALA A 204 -0.66 14.94 16.16
C ALA A 204 0.69 15.41 15.59
N GLN A 205 1.66 14.51 15.44
CA GLN A 205 2.97 14.82 14.85
C GLN A 205 2.86 15.29 13.40
N VAL A 206 2.03 14.64 12.58
CA VAL A 206 1.78 15.06 11.19
C VAL A 206 1.18 16.46 11.16
N LYS A 207 0.21 16.74 12.03
CA LYS A 207 -0.37 18.09 12.08
C LYS A 207 0.65 19.15 12.49
N GLN A 208 1.48 18.85 13.49
CA GLN A 208 2.59 19.74 13.90
C GLN A 208 3.60 19.97 12.77
N ALA A 209 3.83 18.96 11.91
CA ALA A 209 4.70 19.08 10.74
C ALA A 209 4.05 19.83 9.55
N GLY A 210 2.79 20.28 9.68
CA GLY A 210 2.06 20.99 8.63
C GLY A 210 1.43 20.09 7.57
N GLY A 211 1.18 18.82 7.90
CA GLY A 211 0.36 17.91 7.10
C GLY A 211 -1.02 17.68 7.72
N ASP A 212 -1.86 16.91 7.04
CA ASP A 212 -3.15 16.48 7.54
C ASP A 212 -3.31 14.95 7.47
N VAL A 213 -4.15 14.40 8.34
CA VAL A 213 -4.43 12.96 8.40
C VAL A 213 -5.93 12.70 8.43
N LEU A 214 -6.34 11.63 7.76
CA LEU A 214 -7.65 11.02 7.88
C LEU A 214 -7.48 9.51 8.02
N VAL A 215 -7.79 8.98 9.21
CA VAL A 215 -7.53 7.58 9.55
C VAL A 215 -8.77 6.89 10.08
N ARG A 216 -8.98 5.63 9.69
CA ARG A 216 -10.02 4.80 10.28
C ARG A 216 -9.66 4.46 11.73
N ALA A 217 -10.51 4.89 12.65
CA ALA A 217 -10.31 4.71 14.07
C ALA A 217 -10.84 3.35 14.56
N LYS A 218 -10.34 2.90 15.72
CA LYS A 218 -10.85 1.70 16.38
C LYS A 218 -12.24 1.96 16.95
N SER A 219 -13.10 0.94 17.04
CA SER A 219 -14.45 1.10 17.58
C SER A 219 -14.49 1.21 19.11
N ASN A 220 -13.39 0.93 19.81
CA ASN A 220 -13.32 0.91 21.27
C ASN A 220 -12.73 2.19 21.90
N LEU A 221 -12.59 3.26 21.12
CA LEU A 221 -12.09 4.56 21.59
C LEU A 221 -12.93 5.11 22.75
N ASN A 222 -12.25 5.86 23.64
CA ASN A 222 -12.86 6.54 24.77
C ASN A 222 -12.17 7.89 25.11
N PRO A 223 -12.00 8.81 24.14
CA PRO A 223 -11.54 10.16 24.47
C PRO A 223 -12.60 10.92 25.25
N ARG A 224 -12.20 12.05 25.84
CA ARG A 224 -13.14 13.04 26.37
C ARG A 224 -13.67 13.90 25.22
N ILE A 225 -14.97 14.13 25.21
CA ILE A 225 -15.63 14.98 24.23
C ILE A 225 -15.48 16.43 24.66
N VAL A 226 -14.92 17.27 23.79
CA VAL A 226 -14.80 18.72 23.99
C VAL A 226 -15.96 19.44 23.33
N GLY A 227 -16.38 18.98 22.15
CA GLY A 227 -17.56 19.47 21.45
C GLY A 227 -18.23 18.33 20.68
N LEU A 228 -19.55 18.40 20.51
CA LEU A 228 -20.33 17.37 19.84
C LEU A 228 -21.42 17.95 18.96
N ILE A 229 -21.47 17.45 17.73
CA ILE A 229 -22.55 17.63 16.78
C ILE A 229 -23.11 16.26 16.44
N CYS A 230 -24.43 16.10 16.57
CA CYS A 230 -25.17 14.91 16.17
C CYS A 230 -26.14 15.29 15.06
N ASP A 231 -26.04 14.65 13.90
CA ASP A 231 -26.88 14.92 12.72
C ASP A 231 -27.00 16.43 12.41
N GLY A 232 -25.87 17.14 12.45
CA GLY A 232 -25.79 18.58 12.18
C GLY A 232 -26.23 19.49 13.35
N LYS A 233 -26.64 18.94 14.50
CA LYS A 233 -27.10 19.71 15.66
C LYS A 233 -26.10 19.65 16.81
N HIS A 234 -25.68 20.82 17.29
CA HIS A 234 -24.86 20.94 18.51
C HIS A 234 -25.56 20.30 19.71
N GLN A 235 -24.80 19.56 20.51
CA GLN A 235 -25.28 18.92 21.72
C GLN A 235 -24.66 19.59 22.96
N PRO A 236 -25.45 19.83 24.01
CA PRO A 236 -24.96 20.33 25.29
C PRO A 236 -24.28 19.18 26.06
N ILE A 237 -23.01 18.90 25.77
CA ILE A 237 -22.23 17.87 26.48
C ILE A 237 -20.98 18.50 27.08
N ALA A 238 -20.78 18.30 28.38
CA ALA A 238 -19.60 18.76 29.11
C ALA A 238 -18.61 17.61 29.36
N HIS A 239 -17.53 17.55 28.58
CA HIS A 239 -16.31 16.78 28.89
C HIS A 239 -16.48 15.29 29.22
N LEU A 240 -17.58 14.68 28.77
CA LEU A 240 -17.89 13.28 29.02
C LEU A 240 -17.00 12.34 28.19
N PRO A 241 -16.64 11.15 28.71
CA PRO A 241 -16.01 10.11 27.90
C PRO A 241 -16.93 9.62 26.78
N LEU A 242 -16.40 9.38 25.58
CA LEU A 242 -17.20 8.90 24.43
C LEU A 242 -18.01 7.63 24.75
N LYS A 243 -17.48 6.72 25.55
CA LYS A 243 -18.19 5.48 25.92
C LYS A 243 -19.45 5.74 26.75
N SER A 244 -19.52 6.81 27.54
CA SER A 244 -20.67 7.06 28.43
C SER A 244 -21.90 7.55 27.67
N ILE A 245 -21.74 8.05 26.43
CA ILE A 245 -22.83 8.59 25.64
C ILE A 245 -23.26 7.69 24.47
N ARG A 246 -22.71 6.46 24.37
CA ARG A 246 -22.94 5.55 23.22
C ARG A 246 -24.40 5.29 22.90
N SER A 247 -25.24 5.13 23.92
CA SER A 247 -26.69 4.95 23.75
C SER A 247 -27.36 6.19 23.15
N GLN A 248 -26.91 7.39 23.53
CA GLN A 248 -27.48 8.66 23.08
C GLN A 248 -27.14 8.98 21.61
N ILE A 249 -25.98 8.49 21.16
CA ILE A 249 -25.46 8.69 19.79
C ILE A 249 -25.75 7.52 18.84
N PHE A 250 -26.39 6.46 19.34
CA PHE A 250 -26.78 5.31 18.53
C PHE A 250 -27.71 5.77 17.38
N GLY A 251 -27.48 5.27 16.17
CA GLY A 251 -28.29 5.64 15.01
C GLY A 251 -27.96 6.98 14.36
N LYS A 252 -27.05 7.77 14.93
CA LYS A 252 -26.77 9.16 14.51
C LYS A 252 -25.38 9.29 13.90
N ASN A 253 -25.23 10.22 12.96
CA ASN A 253 -23.92 10.66 12.51
C ASN A 253 -23.33 11.63 13.53
N ILE A 254 -22.05 11.42 13.82
CA ILE A 254 -21.32 12.12 14.88
C ILE A 254 -20.18 12.91 14.28
N ASP A 255 -20.04 14.15 14.72
CA ASP A 255 -18.88 15.01 14.46
C ASP A 255 -18.47 15.65 15.79
N ALA A 256 -17.37 15.18 16.34
CA ALA A 256 -16.94 15.52 17.69
C ALA A 256 -15.53 16.08 17.69
N ILE A 257 -15.30 17.11 18.49
CA ILE A 257 -13.95 17.48 18.93
C ILE A 257 -13.65 16.71 20.20
N VAL A 258 -12.52 16.01 20.23
CA VAL A 258 -12.18 15.08 21.30
C VAL A 258 -10.73 15.24 21.74
N ARG A 259 -10.46 14.99 23.02
CA ARG A 259 -9.12 15.04 23.62
C ARG A 259 -8.81 13.79 24.43
N TRP A 260 -7.56 13.34 24.35
CA TRP A 260 -7.03 12.30 25.23
C TRP A 260 -6.23 12.92 26.38
N LYS A 261 -6.27 12.30 27.57
CA LYS A 261 -5.60 12.86 28.76
C LYS A 261 -4.07 12.92 28.61
N ASP A 262 -3.50 11.98 27.86
CA ASP A 262 -2.08 11.83 27.64
C ASP A 262 -1.55 12.61 26.43
N LEU A 263 -2.39 13.40 25.78
CA LEU A 263 -2.02 14.15 24.58
C LEU A 263 -2.76 15.48 24.52
N ASP A 264 -2.02 16.58 24.66
CA ASP A 264 -2.57 17.94 24.58
C ASP A 264 -2.76 18.36 23.11
N PHE A 265 -3.74 17.73 22.48
CA PHE A 265 -4.13 17.98 21.10
C PHE A 265 -5.61 17.63 20.94
N ASP A 266 -6.37 18.56 20.35
CA ASP A 266 -7.76 18.31 19.98
C ASP A 266 -7.84 17.63 18.63
N PHE A 267 -8.53 16.51 18.59
CA PHE A 267 -8.79 15.76 17.38
C PHE A 267 -10.23 15.94 16.95
N ARG A 268 -10.48 15.93 15.64
CA ARG A 268 -11.83 15.76 15.12
C ARG A 268 -12.10 14.27 14.91
N LEU A 269 -13.16 13.77 15.52
CA LEU A 269 -13.60 12.38 15.46
C LEU A 269 -15.01 12.34 14.86
N LEU A 270 -15.11 11.72 13.69
CA LEU A 270 -16.38 11.46 13.03
C LEU A 270 -16.85 10.04 13.32
N GLY A 271 -18.13 9.87 13.61
CA GLY A 271 -18.81 8.57 13.66
C GLY A 271 -19.88 8.50 12.59
N LEU A 272 -19.58 7.87 11.46
CA LEU A 272 -20.54 7.71 10.36
C LEU A 272 -21.40 6.47 10.61
N TRP A 273 -22.72 6.65 10.77
CA TRP A 273 -23.63 5.55 11.06
C TRP A 273 -23.86 4.67 9.83
N ASN A 274 -23.68 3.35 9.98
CA ASN A 274 -24.06 2.38 8.97
C ASN A 274 -25.36 1.66 9.39
N PRO A 275 -26.52 1.96 8.78
CA PRO A 275 -27.80 1.35 9.15
C PRO A 275 -27.91 -0.14 8.77
N LYS A 276 -27.08 -0.63 7.84
CA LYS A 276 -27.10 -2.05 7.45
C LYS A 276 -26.47 -2.96 8.49
N THR A 277 -25.42 -2.47 9.14
CA THR A 277 -24.65 -3.24 10.14
C THR A 277 -24.88 -2.74 11.56
N ASN A 278 -25.65 -1.68 11.76
CA ASN A 278 -25.92 -1.05 13.05
C ASN A 278 -24.65 -0.70 13.84
N VAL A 279 -23.63 -0.20 13.15
CA VAL A 279 -22.37 0.24 13.77
C VAL A 279 -21.90 1.55 13.17
N HIS A 280 -21.21 2.35 13.98
CA HIS A 280 -20.46 3.51 13.50
C HIS A 280 -19.14 3.10 12.85
N ILE A 281 -18.83 3.71 11.70
CA ILE A 281 -17.49 3.80 11.15
C ILE A 281 -16.85 5.05 11.75
N TRP A 282 -15.83 4.86 12.58
CA TRP A 282 -15.11 5.95 13.21
C TRP A 282 -13.95 6.41 12.33
N LEU A 283 -13.86 7.71 12.08
CA LEU A 283 -12.76 8.36 11.37
C LEU A 283 -12.17 9.45 12.27
N LEU A 284 -10.85 9.40 12.50
CA LEU A 284 -10.12 10.46 13.20
C LEU A 284 -9.44 11.33 12.14
N THR A 285 -9.54 12.65 12.26
CA THR A 285 -8.95 13.57 11.31
C THR A 285 -8.45 14.86 11.93
N THR A 286 -7.54 15.52 11.22
CA THR A 286 -7.02 16.85 11.52
C THR A 286 -7.62 17.93 10.61
N LEU A 287 -8.48 17.54 9.66
CA LEU A 287 -9.20 18.46 8.78
C LEU A 287 -10.14 19.36 9.60
N GLY A 288 -10.12 20.65 9.26
CA GLY A 288 -10.90 21.69 9.93
C GLY A 288 -12.40 21.55 9.68
N MET A 289 -13.19 22.36 10.41
CA MET A 289 -14.66 22.37 10.31
C MET A 289 -15.19 22.89 8.96
N ASP A 290 -14.31 23.45 8.12
CA ASP A 290 -14.58 23.79 6.72
C ASP A 290 -14.87 22.54 5.86
N TRP A 291 -14.43 21.37 6.29
CA TRP A 291 -14.81 20.08 5.71
C TRP A 291 -16.04 19.51 6.40
N GLU A 292 -17.09 19.20 5.66
CA GLU A 292 -18.27 18.54 6.20
C GLU A 292 -17.98 17.05 6.49
N ALA A 293 -18.68 16.47 7.47
CA ALA A 293 -18.50 15.06 7.83
C ALA A 293 -18.81 14.11 6.66
N THR A 294 -19.77 14.48 5.82
CA THR A 294 -20.15 13.77 4.58
C THR A 294 -19.02 13.80 3.55
N GLU A 295 -18.41 14.97 3.32
CA GLU A 295 -17.26 15.15 2.42
C GLU A 295 -16.06 14.32 2.90
N ILE A 296 -15.77 14.35 4.20
CA ILE A 296 -14.69 13.54 4.78
C ILE A 296 -14.97 12.04 4.59
N GLY A 297 -16.23 11.62 4.77
CA GLY A 297 -16.65 10.25 4.50
C GLY A 297 -16.44 9.82 3.05
N GLN A 298 -16.70 10.71 2.09
CA GLN A 298 -16.45 10.48 0.66
C GLN A 298 -14.95 10.45 0.35
N LEU A 299 -14.19 11.41 0.88
CA LEU A 299 -12.74 11.49 0.75
C LEU A 299 -12.06 10.22 1.27
N PHE A 300 -12.52 9.68 2.39
CA PHE A 300 -11.98 8.42 2.93
C PHE A 300 -12.20 7.22 2.00
N ARG A 301 -13.25 7.22 1.15
CA ARG A 301 -13.47 6.14 0.18
C ARG A 301 -12.38 6.10 -0.89
N LEU A 302 -11.72 7.21 -1.19
CA LEU A 302 -10.59 7.25 -2.13
C LEU A 302 -9.42 6.39 -1.66
N ARG A 303 -9.34 6.03 -0.36
CA ARG A 303 -8.38 5.04 0.15
C ARG A 303 -8.41 3.74 -0.66
N TRP A 304 -9.57 3.31 -1.17
CA TRP A 304 -9.70 2.07 -1.96
C TRP A 304 -8.85 2.02 -3.24
N GLN A 305 -8.35 3.16 -3.74
CA GLN A 305 -7.45 3.18 -4.91
C GLN A 305 -6.19 2.35 -4.69
N VAL A 306 -5.65 2.31 -3.47
CA VAL A 306 -4.49 1.46 -3.15
C VAL A 306 -4.83 -0.03 -3.20
N GLU A 307 -6.07 -0.42 -2.87
CA GLU A 307 -6.51 -1.82 -2.94
C GLU A 307 -6.69 -2.27 -4.38
N LEU A 308 -7.08 -1.37 -5.28
CA LEU A 308 -7.07 -1.64 -6.72
C LEU A 308 -5.64 -1.81 -7.21
N CYS A 309 -4.71 -0.96 -6.77
CA CYS A 309 -3.29 -1.09 -7.11
C CYS A 309 -2.67 -2.42 -6.64
N PHE A 310 -3.13 -3.00 -5.53
CA PHE A 310 -2.67 -4.32 -5.08
C PHE A 310 -3.25 -5.49 -5.90
N LYS A 311 -4.37 -5.30 -6.60
CA LYS A 311 -5.01 -6.33 -7.42
C LYS A 311 -4.40 -6.46 -8.81
N GLU A 312 -3.87 -5.36 -9.34
CA GLU A 312 -3.08 -5.32 -10.58
C GLU A 312 -1.71 -5.98 -10.39
#